data_AF-V4V946-F1
#
_entry.id   AF-V4V946-F1
#
_cell.length_a   1.000
_cell.length_b   1.000
_cell.length_c   1.000
_cell.angle_alpha   90.00
_cell.angle_beta   90.00
_cell.angle_gamma   90.00
#
_symmetry.space_group_name_H-M   'P 1'
#
loop_
_entity.id
_entity.type
_entity.pdbx_description
1 polymer ?
#
loop_
_entity_poly.entity_id
_entity_poly.type
_entity_poly.pdbx_seq_one_letter_code
_entity_poly.pdbx_strand_id
1 'polypeptide(L)' 'HFSCEIEADGKVHIRGSTSGGKTIRKRSRVFRMRLHQICPPGQFTLDFSLPGPVDPRLFSPHFRCDGIFEAVVIKQK' A
#
# COMPACT_ATOMS: atom_id res chain seq x y z
N HIS A 1 2.44 -3.83 8.45
CA HIS A 1 2.99 -4.65 7.34
C HIS A 1 2.24 -4.21 6.08
N PHE A 2 2.92 -4.04 4.95
CA PHE A 2 2.33 -3.66 3.66
C PHE A 2 2.76 -4.69 2.62
N SER A 3 1.84 -5.14 1.77
CA SER A 3 2.11 -6.04 0.65
C SER A 3 1.25 -5.67 -0.56
N CYS A 4 1.81 -5.95 -1.74
CA CYS A 4 1.12 -5.85 -3.02
C CYS A 4 1.49 -7.09 -3.84
N GLU A 5 0.49 -7.89 -4.18
CA GLU A 5 0.60 -9.08 -4.99
C GLU A 5 -0.10 -8.85 -6.32
N ILE A 6 0.45 -9.39 -7.39
CA ILE A 6 -0.12 -9.31 -8.74
C ILE A 6 -0.10 -10.69 -9.39
N GLU A 7 -1.26 -11.11 -9.86
CA GLU A 7 -1.46 -12.39 -10.53
C GLU A 7 -1.31 -12.22 -12.06
N ALA A 8 -1.01 -13.32 -12.75
CA ALA A 8 -0.77 -13.29 -14.20
C ALA A 8 -2.01 -12.86 -15.01
N ASP A 9 -3.21 -13.05 -14.47
CA ASP A 9 -4.48 -12.62 -15.06
C ASP A 9 -4.76 -11.10 -14.89
N GLY A 10 -3.85 -10.37 -14.23
CA GLY A 10 -3.98 -8.94 -13.99
C GLY A 10 -4.70 -8.59 -12.69
N LYS A 11 -5.05 -9.56 -11.85
CA LYS A 11 -5.62 -9.30 -10.53
C LYS A 11 -4.56 -8.77 -9.57
N VAL A 12 -4.90 -7.70 -8.86
CA VAL A 12 -4.02 -7.01 -7.91
C VAL A 12 -4.63 -7.09 -6.52
N HIS A 13 -3.79 -7.46 -5.56
CA HIS A 13 -4.13 -7.61 -4.14
C HIS A 13 -3.19 -6.75 -3.30
N ILE A 14 -3.70 -5.65 -2.75
CA ILE A 14 -2.96 -4.78 -1.85
C ILE A 14 -3.49 -4.97 -0.43
N ARG A 15 -2.59 -5.26 0.51
CA ARG A 15 -2.92 -5.42 1.92
C ARG A 15 -2.01 -4.56 2.76
N GLY A 16 -2.56 -3.96 3.80
CA GLY A 16 -1.75 -3.17 4.71
C GLY A 16 -2.41 -2.89 6.03
N SER A 17 -1.71 -2.14 6.87
CA SER A 17 -2.23 -1.69 8.16
C SER A 17 -1.89 -0.21 8.36
N THR A 18 -2.90 0.60 8.66
CA THR A 18 -2.71 2.00 9.06
C THR A 18 -2.55 2.08 10.58
N SER A 19 -1.63 2.93 11.06
CA SER A 19 -1.46 3.19 12.50
C SER A 19 -2.49 4.19 13.05
N GLY A 20 -3.33 4.76 12.18
CA GLY A 20 -4.42 5.68 12.55
C GLY A 20 -3.97 6.97 13.25
N GLY A 21 -2.68 7.31 13.18
CA GLY A 21 -2.13 8.57 13.68
C GLY A 21 -2.18 8.80 15.19
N LYS A 22 -2.73 7.87 16.00
CA LYS A 22 -2.98 8.08 17.44
C LYS A 22 -1.73 8.52 18.21
N THR A 23 -0.59 7.95 17.84
CA THR A 23 0.72 8.29 18.40
C THR A 23 1.79 8.32 17.30
N ILE A 24 2.41 9.48 17.08
CA ILE A 24 3.50 9.66 16.13
C ILE A 24 4.83 9.65 16.88
N ARG A 25 5.77 8.79 16.46
CA ARG A 25 7.14 8.78 16.98
C ARG A 25 8.07 9.48 15.98
N LYS A 26 8.74 10.55 16.39
CA LYS A 26 9.73 11.27 15.57
C LYS A 26 10.89 11.74 16.43
N ARG A 27 12.13 11.41 16.04
CA ARG A 27 13.36 11.81 16.76
C ARG A 27 13.28 11.55 18.27
N SER A 28 12.91 10.32 18.64
CA SER A 28 12.75 9.87 20.04
C SER A 28 11.64 10.56 20.85
N ARG A 29 10.80 11.39 20.22
CA ARG A 29 9.63 12.02 20.84
C ARG A 29 8.35 11.30 20.47
N VAL A 30 7.43 11.24 21.42
CA VAL A 30 6.11 10.63 21.27
C VAL A 30 5.07 11.76 21.24
N PHE A 31 4.40 11.93 20.12
CA PHE A 31 3.35 12.93 19.92
C PHE A 31 2.00 12.23 19.92
N ARG A 32 1.07 12.68 20.76
CA ARG A 32 -0.30 12.15 20.82
C ARG A 32 -1.22 13.07 20.03
N MET A 33 -1.92 12.55 19.03
CA MET A 33 -2.89 13.34 18.28
C MET A 33 -4.07 13.71 19.19
N ARG A 34 -4.38 15.02 19.28
CA ARG A 34 -5.54 15.53 20.03
C ARG A 34 -6.81 15.57 19.18
N LEU A 35 -6.67 15.75 17.86
CA LEU A 35 -7.78 15.77 16.92
C LEU A 35 -7.65 14.57 15.96
N HIS A 36 -8.59 13.62 16.05
CA HIS A 36 -8.63 12.42 15.23
C HIS A 36 -9.37 12.71 13.91
N GLN A 37 -8.74 13.45 13.00
CA GLN A 37 -9.26 13.68 11.64
C GLN A 37 -8.70 12.69 10.60
N ILE A 38 -8.08 11.60 11.06
CA ILE A 38 -7.43 10.60 10.20
C ILE A 38 -8.22 9.30 10.29
N CYS A 39 -8.22 8.54 9.18
CA CYS A 39 -8.79 7.19 9.12
C CYS A 39 -8.37 6.36 10.35
N PRO A 40 -9.29 5.57 10.93
CA PRO A 40 -8.99 4.75 12.09
C PRO A 40 -7.83 3.80 11.81
N PRO A 41 -7.04 3.44 12.84
CA PRO A 41 -6.04 2.40 12.70
C PRO A 41 -6.72 1.10 12.33
N GLY A 42 -6.16 0.34 11.41
CA GLY A 42 -6.76 -0.90 11.00
C GLY A 42 -6.08 -1.54 9.82
N GLN A 43 -6.45 -2.79 9.58
CA GLN A 43 -6.10 -3.46 8.34
C GLN A 43 -6.92 -2.87 7.20
N PHE A 44 -6.31 -2.79 6.02
CA PHE A 44 -7.00 -2.46 4.79
C PHE A 44 -6.62 -3.46 3.72
N THR A 45 -7.58 -3.68 2.82
CA THR A 45 -7.41 -4.48 1.61
C THR A 45 -7.94 -3.68 0.43
N LEU A 46 -7.24 -3.73 -0.69
CA LEU A 46 -7.70 -3.18 -1.95
C LEU A 46 -7.47 -4.23 -3.04
N ASP A 47 -8.55 -4.56 -3.74
CA ASP A 47 -8.56 -5.57 -4.79
C ASP A 47 -9.10 -4.93 -6.07
N PHE A 48 -8.37 -5.07 -7.17
CA PHE A 48 -8.81 -4.60 -8.48
C PHE A 48 -8.15 -5.42 -9.59
N SER A 49 -8.69 -5.31 -10.81
CA SER A 49 -8.16 -6.01 -11.97
C SER A 49 -7.65 -5.01 -13.00
N LEU A 50 -6.48 -5.30 -13.56
CA LEU A 50 -5.94 -4.60 -14.70
C LEU A 50 -6.67 -5.06 -15.98
N PRO A 51 -6.64 -4.27 -17.08
CA PRO A 51 -7.41 -4.56 -18.30
C PRO A 51 -6.94 -5.78 -19.11
N GLY A 52 -6.09 -6.64 -18.55
CA GLY A 52 -5.61 -7.86 -19.21
C GLY A 52 -4.42 -8.49 -18.50
N PRO A 53 -3.91 -9.61 -19.05
CA PRO A 53 -2.80 -10.36 -18.47
C PRO A 53 -1.51 -9.55 -18.39
N VAL A 54 -0.72 -9.83 -17.36
CA VAL A 54 0.55 -9.15 -17.05
C VAL A 54 1.65 -10.15 -16.77
N ASP A 55 2.92 -9.79 -16.96
CA ASP A 55 4.05 -10.62 -16.54
C ASP A 55 4.44 -10.26 -15.09
N PRO A 56 4.10 -11.09 -14.08
CA PRO A 56 4.39 -10.77 -12.68
C PRO A 56 5.89 -10.67 -12.39
N ARG A 57 6.75 -11.24 -13.25
CA ARG A 57 8.22 -11.17 -13.10
C ARG A 57 8.77 -9.79 -13.42
N LEU A 58 8.00 -8.98 -14.15
CA LEU A 58 8.35 -7.60 -14.53
C LEU A 58 7.61 -6.57 -13.66
N PHE A 59 7.08 -7.00 -12.51
CA PHE A 59 6.48 -6.14 -11.51
C PHE A 59 7.55 -5.36 -10.73
N SER A 60 7.44 -4.03 -10.72
CA SER A 60 8.37 -3.14 -10.03
C SER A 60 7.62 -2.27 -9.00
N PRO A 61 7.52 -2.72 -7.74
CA PRO A 61 6.87 -1.97 -6.67
C PRO A 61 7.82 -0.97 -5.99
N HIS A 62 7.31 0.21 -5.66
CA HIS A 62 8.02 1.25 -4.94
C HIS A 62 7.11 1.91 -3.88
N PHE A 63 7.41 1.67 -2.60
CA PHE A 63 6.77 2.39 -1.50
C PHE A 63 7.70 3.49 -1.00
N ARG A 64 7.34 4.74 -1.33
CA ARG A 64 8.10 5.94 -0.98
C ARG A 64 7.93 6.33 0.48
N CYS A 65 8.91 7.08 0.99
CA CYS A 65 8.91 7.59 2.36
C CYS A 65 7.85 8.67 2.64
N ASP A 66 7.23 9.21 1.59
CA ASP A 66 6.12 10.18 1.68
C ASP A 66 4.73 9.53 1.78
N GLY A 67 4.67 8.19 1.81
CA GLY A 67 3.41 7.46 1.93
C GLY A 67 2.74 7.12 0.60
N ILE A 68 3.42 7.33 -0.53
CA ILE A 68 2.92 6.96 -1.86
C ILE A 68 3.44 5.57 -2.25
N PHE A 69 2.53 4.67 -2.61
CA PHE A 69 2.85 3.41 -3.26
C PHE A 69 2.62 3.53 -4.76
N GLU A 70 3.65 3.23 -5.54
CA GLU A 70 3.63 3.20 -7.01
C GLU A 70 4.14 1.84 -7.47
N ALA A 71 3.56 1.29 -8.53
CA ALA A 71 4.05 0.06 -9.12
C ALA A 71 3.89 0.06 -10.64
N VAL A 72 4.93 -0.41 -11.33
CA VAL A 72 4.94 -0.58 -12.78
C VAL A 72 4.83 -2.07 -13.09
N VAL A 73 3.99 -2.40 -14.08
CA VAL A 73 3.82 -3.76 -14.57
C VAL A 73 3.76 -3.77 -16.09
N ILE A 74 4.31 -4.82 -16.69
CA ILE A 74 4.34 -5.02 -18.14
C ILE A 74 3.21 -5.96 -18.55
N LYS A 75 2.44 -5.55 -19.56
CA LYS A 75 1.41 -6.41 -20.18
C LYS A 75 2.07 -7.62 -20.84
N GLN A 76 1.42 -8.78 -20.76
CA GLN A 76 1.83 -9.90 -21.61
C GLN A 76 1.54 -9.55 -23.08
N LYS A 77 2.40 -10.05 -23.98
CA LYS A 77 2.20 -9.96 -25.43
C LYS A 77 1.30 -11.09 -25.91
#